data_AF-A0A269XE44-F1
#
_entry.id   AF-A0A269XE44-F1
#
_cell.length_a   1.000
_cell.length_b   1.000
_cell.length_c   1.000
_cell.angle_alpha   90.00
_cell.angle_beta   90.00
_cell.angle_gamma   90.00
#
_symmetry.space_group_name_H-M   'P 1'
#
loop_
_entity.id
_entity.type
_entity.pdbx_description
1 polymer ?
#
loop_
_entity_poly.entity_id
_entity_poly.type
_entity_poly.pdbx_seq_one_letter_code
_entity_poly.pdbx_strand_id
1 'polypeptide(L)' 'ISIAAIFTKLGIAQNQDIITIASVMPLVPGILITNAIRDLLAGELLAGMSRGVEAALTAFAIGAGVAIVLLLL' A
#
# COMPACT_ATOMS: atom_id res chain seq x y z
N ILE A 1 -10.91 -4.22 0.25
CA ILE A 1 -11.31 -3.12 1.16
C ILE A 1 -12.79 -2.79 0.99
N SER A 2 -13.28 -2.44 -0.20
CA SER A 2 -14.71 -2.10 -0.41
C SER A 2 -15.69 -3.19 0.04
N ILE A 3 -15.36 -4.45 -0.22
CA ILE A 3 -16.14 -5.61 0.28
C ILE A 3 -16.16 -5.62 1.81
N ALA A 4 -15.01 -5.43 2.47
CA ALA A 4 -14.93 -5.38 3.93
C ALA A 4 -15.79 -4.25 4.51
N ALA A 5 -15.79 -3.06 3.89
CA ALA A 5 -16.63 -1.93 4.30
C ALA A 5 -18.14 -2.27 4.19
N ILE A 6 -18.56 -2.89 3.09
CA ILE A 6 -19.95 -3.31 2.86
C ILE A 6 -20.40 -4.36 3.89
N PHE A 7 -19.57 -5.40 4.12
CA PHE A 7 -19.88 -6.47 5.08
C PHE A 7 -19.89 -5.98 6.53
N THR A 8 -19.13 -4.91 6.85
CA THR A 8 -19.19 -4.25 8.16
C THR A 8 -20.51 -3.50 8.33
N LYS A 9 -21.01 -2.81 7.29
CA LYS A 9 -22.34 -2.19 7.32
C LYS A 9 -23.49 -3.19 7.46
N LEU A 10 -23.33 -4.39 6.91
CA LEU A 10 -24.29 -5.49 7.02
C LEU A 10 -24.23 -6.22 8.38
N GLY A 11 -23.29 -5.86 9.27
CA GLY A 11 -23.14 -6.49 10.59
C GLY A 11 -22.51 -7.89 10.57
N ILE A 12 -22.00 -8.34 9.42
CA ILE A 12 -21.39 -9.67 9.25
C ILE A 12 -19.90 -9.64 9.65
N ALA A 13 -19.21 -8.52 9.40
CA ALA A 13 -17.82 -8.35 9.76
C ALA A 13 -17.67 -7.54 11.06
N GLN A 14 -16.90 -8.07 12.01
CA GLN A 14 -16.50 -7.36 13.23
C GLN A 14 -15.02 -7.00 13.10
N ASN A 15 -14.71 -5.70 13.06
CA ASN A 15 -13.39 -5.09 12.86
C ASN A 15 -12.93 -4.87 11.40
N GLN A 16 -13.47 -3.82 10.78
CA GLN A 16 -13.08 -3.35 9.44
C GLN A 16 -11.59 -2.97 9.35
N ASP A 17 -11.00 -2.42 10.41
CA ASP A 17 -9.61 -1.98 10.45
C ASP A 17 -8.64 -3.14 10.28
N ILE A 18 -8.88 -4.24 11.00
CA ILE A 18 -8.04 -5.44 10.94
C ILE A 18 -8.08 -6.04 9.53
N ILE A 19 -9.27 -6.14 8.93
CA ILE A 19 -9.44 -6.69 7.58
C ILE A 19 -8.72 -5.81 6.55
N THR A 20 -8.81 -4.49 6.71
CA THR A 20 -8.17 -3.52 5.82
C THR A 20 -6.65 -3.62 5.91
N ILE A 21 -6.09 -3.60 7.12
CA ILE A 21 -4.63 -3.71 7.33
C ILE A 21 -4.11 -5.05 6.80
N ALA A 22 -4.78 -6.17 7.12
CA ALA A 22 -4.37 -7.50 6.67
C ALA A 22 -4.40 -7.63 5.14
N SER A 23 -5.35 -6.96 4.47
CA SER A 23 -5.44 -6.95 3.00
C SER A 23 -4.36 -6.09 2.35
N VAL A 24 -3.93 -5.01 3.00
CA VAL A 24 -3.01 -4.01 2.42
C VAL A 24 -1.55 -4.34 2.70
N MET A 25 -1.23 -4.92 3.85
CA MET A 25 0.15 -5.18 4.29
C MET A 25 1.03 -5.92 3.27
N PRO A 26 0.54 -6.95 2.53
CA PRO A 26 1.36 -7.63 1.51
C PRO A 26 1.61 -6.81 0.24
N LEU A 27 0.76 -5.81 -0.04
CA LEU A 27 0.87 -4.98 -1.23
C LEU A 27 1.90 -3.86 -1.07
N VAL A 28 2.34 -3.57 0.16
CA VAL A 28 3.31 -2.50 0.40
C VAL A 28 4.62 -2.83 -0.32
N PRO A 29 5.17 -1.90 -1.13
CA PRO A 29 6.35 -2.15 -1.97
C PRO A 29 7.67 -2.17 -1.18
N GLY A 30 7.74 -2.93 -0.09
CA GLY A 30 8.89 -2.96 0.81
C GLY A 30 10.18 -3.40 0.11
N ILE A 31 10.11 -4.44 -0.72
CA ILE A 31 11.27 -4.95 -1.48
C ILE A 31 11.80 -3.91 -2.48
N LEU A 32 10.89 -3.19 -3.16
CA LEU A 32 11.26 -2.13 -4.09
C LEU A 32 11.98 -0.98 -3.37
N ILE A 33 11.50 -0.59 -2.18
CA ILE A 33 12.14 0.44 -1.35
C ILE A 33 13.53 -0.02 -0.91
N THR A 34 13.66 -1.24 -0.38
CA THR A 34 14.97 -1.75 0.07
C THR A 34 15.96 -1.88 -1.07
N ASN A 35 15.51 -2.30 -2.25
CA ASN A 35 16.35 -2.39 -3.44
C ASN A 35 16.73 -1.00 -3.96
N ALA A 36 15.80 -0.03 -3.96
CA ALA A 36 16.11 1.35 -4.33
C ALA A 36 17.21 1.93 -3.45
N ILE A 37 17.10 1.77 -2.12
CA ILE A 37 18.12 2.24 -1.17
C ILE A 37 19.45 1.52 -1.40
N ARG A 38 19.43 0.21 -1.60
CA ARG A 38 20.63 -0.57 -1.89
C ARG A 38 21.34 -0.07 -3.16
N ASP A 39 20.60 0.14 -4.24
CA ASP A 39 21.15 0.57 -5.53
C ASP A 39 21.73 1.99 -5.41
N LEU A 40 21.06 2.89 -4.67
CA LEU A 40 21.60 4.23 -4.35
C LEU A 40 22.91 4.15 -3.56
N LEU A 41 22.99 3.28 -2.55
CA LEU A 41 24.21 3.08 -1.74
C LEU A 41 25.35 2.44 -2.53
N ALA A 42 25.03 1.62 -3.53
CA ALA A 42 26.00 1.02 -4.45
C ALA A 42 26.51 2.00 -5.53
N GLY A 43 25.96 3.21 -5.61
CA GLY A 43 26.30 4.21 -6.63
C GLY A 43 25.50 4.07 -7.93
N GLU A 44 24.53 3.15 -8.00
CA GLU A 44 23.62 2.98 -9.14
C GLU A 44 22.44 3.96 -9.05
N LEU A 45 22.72 5.25 -9.24
CA LEU A 45 21.75 6.33 -9.03
C LEU A 45 20.50 6.22 -9.91
N LEU A 46 20.65 5.89 -11.19
CA LEU A 46 19.51 5.76 -12.12
C LEU A 46 18.58 4.61 -11.73
N ALA A 47 19.13 3.44 -11.38
CA ALA A 47 18.36 2.28 -10.96
C ALA A 47 17.67 2.53 -9.61
N GLY A 48 18.42 3.09 -8.65
CA GLY A 48 17.90 3.44 -7.33
C GLY A 48 16.78 4.49 -7.39
N MET A 49 16.94 5.55 -8.19
CA MET A 49 15.89 6.55 -8.40
C MET A 49 14.65 5.97 -9.10
N SER A 50 14.84 5.16 -10.16
CA SER A 50 13.71 4.57 -10.88
C SER A 50 12.87 3.66 -9.99
N ARG A 51 13.50 2.74 -9.25
CA ARG A 51 12.80 1.87 -8.29
C ARG A 51 12.19 2.65 -7.12
N GLY A 52 12.86 3.72 -6.68
CA GLY A 52 12.36 4.60 -5.62
C GLY A 52 11.08 5.32 -6.01
N VAL A 53 11.04 5.86 -7.24
CA VAL A 53 9.83 6.49 -7.80
C VAL A 53 8.71 5.49 -7.99
N GLU A 54 9.02 4.29 -8.50
CA GLU A 54 8.04 3.21 -8.64
C GLU A 54 7.43 2.85 -7.28
N ALA A 55 8.26 2.59 -6.28
CA ALA A 55 7.80 2.29 -4.92
C ALA A 55 6.94 3.42 -4.31
N ALA A 56 7.34 4.68 -4.50
CA ALA A 56 6.61 5.83 -4.00
C ALA A 56 5.23 5.96 -4.65
N LEU A 57 5.14 5.84 -5.98
CA LEU A 57 3.88 5.90 -6.71
C LEU A 57 2.97 4.73 -6.35
N THR A 58 3.51 3.51 -6.22
CA THR A 58 2.74 2.33 -5.81
C THR A 58 2.20 2.50 -4.38
N ALA A 59 3.03 2.92 -3.43
CA ALA A 59 2.60 3.16 -2.05
C ALA A 59 1.53 4.26 -1.98
N PHE A 60 1.70 5.34 -2.76
CA PHE A 60 0.71 6.42 -2.86
C PHE A 60 -0.62 5.92 -3.43
N ALA A 61 -0.60 5.15 -4.52
CA ALA A 61 -1.81 4.60 -5.14
C ALA A 61 -2.59 3.68 -4.18
N ILE A 62 -1.89 2.82 -3.44
CA ILE A 62 -2.50 1.96 -2.42
C ILE A 62 -3.13 2.80 -1.31
N GLY A 63 -2.38 3.75 -0.74
CA GLY A 63 -2.85 4.62 0.33
C GLY A 63 -4.05 5.47 -0.07
N ALA A 64 -4.01 6.08 -1.25
CA ALA A 64 -5.12 6.85 -1.81
C ALA A 64 -6.36 5.98 -2.01
N GLY A 65 -6.21 4.76 -2.55
CA GLY A 65 -7.33 3.83 -2.72
C GLY A 65 -7.99 3.43 -1.40
N VAL A 66 -7.19 3.16 -0.37
CA VAL A 66 -7.70 2.84 0.98
C VAL A 66 -8.45 4.04 1.56
N ALA A 67 -7.85 5.23 1.51
CA ALA A 67 -8.42 6.45 2.06
C ALA A 67 -9.76 6.83 1.40
N ILE A 68 -9.84 6.72 0.07
CA ILE A 68 -11.09 6.98 -0.68
C ILE A 68 -12.20 6.04 -0.22
N VAL A 69 -11.90 4.74 -0.06
CA VAL A 69 -12.90 3.76 0.35
C VAL A 69 -13.41 4.03 1.76
N LEU A 70 -12.52 4.34 2.71
CA LEU A 70 -12.89 4.65 4.10
C LEU A 70 -13.63 5.99 4.23
N LEU A 71 -13.35 6.94 3.35
CA LEU A 71 -14.03 8.24 3.36
C LEU A 71 -15.45 8.16 2.75
N LEU A 72 -15.64 7.33 1.71
CA LEU A 72 -16.92 7.24 1.00
C LEU A 72 -17.89 6.18 1.55
N LEU A 73 -17.37 5.08 2.12
CA LEU A 73 -18.18 3.98 2.66
C LEU A 73 -18.12 3.96 4.19
#